data_AF-A0A7C8CLH1-F1
#
_entry.id   AF-A0A7C8CLH1-F1
#
_cell.length_a   1.000
_cell.length_b   1.000
_cell.length_c   1.000
_cell.angle_alpha   90.00
_cell.angle_beta   90.00
_cell.angle_gamma   90.00
#
_symmetry.space_group_name_H-M   'P 1'
#
loop_
_entity.id
_entity.type
_entity.pdbx_description
1 polymer ?
#
loop_
_entity_poly.entity_id
_entity_poly.type
_entity_poly.pdbx_seq_one_letter_code
_entity_poly.pdbx_strand_id
1 'polypeptide(L)'
;MKRVETSEILDLTAYEKIRERYLAETIAMKKNRRIPLGDRLTFIFENRDTVIFQIQEMTRAERSVREEAIADEVAVYNELVPGDHELSATLMIEIPEAGRIRSELDRLVGIDEFVCLEVGEARVPATFDAKQFEADRISAVQYVKFCLGAEASAA
;
A
#
# COMPACT_ATOMS: atom_id res chain seq x y z
N MET A 1 1.51 -13.38 6.28
CA MET A 1 2.87 -12.91 6.71
C MET A 1 2.87 -12.44 8.16
N LYS A 2 4.05 -12.37 8.84
CA LYS A 2 4.14 -11.79 10.19
C LYS A 2 3.90 -10.27 10.13
N ARG A 3 2.96 -9.77 10.95
CA ARG A 3 2.72 -8.34 11.14
C ARG A 3 3.95 -7.63 11.72
N VAL A 4 3.99 -6.31 11.59
CA VAL A 4 5.01 -5.44 12.15
C VAL A 4 4.68 -5.12 13.60
N GLU A 5 5.66 -5.22 14.48
CA GLU A 5 5.57 -4.84 15.88
C GLU A 5 6.17 -3.44 16.09
N THR A 6 5.62 -2.66 17.02
CA THR A 6 6.12 -1.31 17.35
C THR A 6 7.59 -1.32 17.76
N SER A 7 8.06 -2.39 18.41
CA SER A 7 9.45 -2.60 18.82
C SER A 7 10.45 -2.68 17.65
N GLU A 8 9.95 -2.88 16.42
CA GLU A 8 10.77 -2.92 15.20
C GLU A 8 10.94 -1.55 14.56
N ILE A 9 10.18 -0.55 15.02
CA ILE A 9 10.31 0.83 14.54
C ILE A 9 11.43 1.51 15.32
N LEU A 10 12.36 2.07 14.56
CA LEU A 10 13.54 2.74 15.10
C LEU A 10 13.14 4.14 15.55
N ASP A 11 13.80 4.63 16.60
CA ASP A 11 13.73 6.05 16.91
C ASP A 11 14.31 6.89 15.76
N LEU A 12 13.93 8.16 15.73
CA LEU A 12 14.33 9.10 14.68
C LEU A 12 15.85 9.15 14.48
N THR A 13 16.63 9.11 15.57
CA THR A 13 18.09 9.23 15.49
C THR A 13 18.72 7.97 14.92
N ALA A 14 18.21 6.80 15.30
CA ALA A 14 18.67 5.52 14.77
C ALA A 14 18.26 5.34 13.30
N TYR A 15 17.04 5.74 12.94
CA TYR A 15 16.55 5.64 11.57
C TYR A 15 17.34 6.53 10.60
N GLU A 16 17.61 7.80 10.95
CA GLU A 16 18.35 8.73 10.09
C GLU A 16 19.75 8.21 9.72
N LYS A 17 20.41 7.45 10.62
CA LYS A 17 21.73 6.84 10.36
C LYS A 17 21.70 5.80 9.24
N ILE A 18 20.56 5.13 9.03
CA ILE A 18 20.44 4.04 8.05
C ILE A 18 19.53 4.39 6.87
N ARG A 19 18.83 5.54 6.93
CA ARG A 19 17.74 5.90 6.01
C ARG A 19 18.15 5.84 4.55
N GLU A 20 19.30 6.40 4.17
CA GLU A 20 19.73 6.41 2.77
C GLU A 20 19.91 5.00 2.20
N ARG A 21 20.55 4.11 2.97
CA ARG A 21 20.72 2.71 2.60
C ARG A 21 19.36 2.01 2.49
N TYR A 22 18.50 2.23 3.49
CA TYR A 22 17.21 1.54 3.56
C TYR A 22 16.22 2.02 2.48
N LEU A 23 16.29 3.30 2.11
CA LEU A 23 15.61 3.86 0.94
C LEU A 23 16.08 3.20 -0.36
N ALA A 24 17.40 3.07 -0.57
CA ALA A 24 17.94 2.43 -1.77
C ALA A 24 17.52 0.96 -1.88
N GLU A 25 17.57 0.22 -0.77
CA GLU A 25 17.08 -1.17 -0.68
C GLU A 25 15.59 -1.26 -0.99
N THR A 26 14.78 -0.37 -0.43
CA THR A 26 13.32 -0.36 -0.66
C THR A 26 12.97 -0.01 -2.11
N ILE A 27 13.66 0.97 -2.73
CA ILE A 27 13.47 1.29 -4.15
C ILE A 27 13.81 0.06 -5.01
N ALA A 28 14.94 -0.59 -4.76
CA ALA A 28 15.34 -1.78 -5.51
C ALA A 28 14.31 -2.91 -5.38
N MET A 29 13.78 -3.13 -4.18
CA MET A 29 12.71 -4.10 -3.93
C MET A 29 11.40 -3.72 -4.63
N LYS A 30 10.98 -2.45 -4.57
CA LYS A 30 9.73 -1.98 -5.18
C LYS A 30 9.74 -2.08 -6.71
N LYS A 31 10.91 -2.08 -7.38
CA LYS A 31 11.01 -2.27 -8.84
C LYS A 31 10.31 -3.55 -9.32
N ASN A 32 10.50 -4.66 -8.60
CA ASN A 32 9.91 -5.95 -8.98
C ASN A 32 8.46 -6.13 -8.49
N ARG A 33 7.93 -5.13 -7.77
CA ARG A 33 6.58 -5.14 -7.17
C ARG A 33 5.66 -4.09 -7.80
N ARG A 34 6.18 -3.27 -8.71
CA ARG A 34 5.47 -2.19 -9.37
C ARG A 34 4.92 -2.67 -10.71
N ILE A 35 3.61 -2.72 -10.84
CA ILE A 35 2.91 -3.15 -12.04
C ILE A 35 2.08 -1.98 -12.58
N PRO A 36 2.48 -1.36 -13.70
CA PRO A 36 1.63 -0.40 -14.39
C PRO A 36 0.43 -1.12 -15.02
N LEU A 37 -0.76 -0.52 -14.92
CA LEU A 37 -1.99 -0.97 -15.55
C LEU A 37 -2.55 0.16 -16.43
N GLY A 38 -2.40 0.01 -17.73
CA GLY A 38 -2.73 1.06 -18.69
C GLY A 38 -1.88 2.32 -18.48
N ASP A 39 -2.47 3.48 -18.75
CA ASP A 39 -1.72 4.74 -18.83
C ASP A 39 -1.62 5.50 -17.51
N ARG A 40 -2.44 5.14 -16.51
CA ARG A 40 -2.68 5.99 -15.34
C ARG A 40 -2.69 5.27 -14.01
N LEU A 41 -2.71 3.94 -14.01
CA LEU A 41 -2.80 3.17 -12.77
C LEU A 41 -1.47 2.46 -12.56
N THR A 42 -1.00 2.46 -11.33
CA THR A 42 0.14 1.65 -10.93
C THR A 42 -0.17 0.93 -9.64
N PHE A 43 -0.02 -0.39 -9.63
CA PHE A 43 -0.02 -1.18 -8.40
C PHE A 43 1.40 -1.31 -7.87
N ILE A 44 1.55 -1.18 -6.55
CA ILE A 44 2.75 -1.58 -5.83
C ILE A 44 2.33 -2.68 -4.86
N PHE A 45 2.71 -3.91 -5.15
CA PHE A 45 2.41 -5.04 -4.27
C PHE A 45 3.28 -4.97 -3.01
N GLU A 46 2.63 -4.84 -1.86
CA GLU A 46 3.28 -4.60 -0.58
C GLU A 46 3.77 -5.91 0.05
N ASN A 47 4.78 -5.80 0.90
CA ASN A 47 5.21 -6.84 1.80
C ASN A 47 5.56 -6.22 3.15
N ARG A 48 6.00 -7.06 4.07
CA ARG A 48 6.42 -6.59 5.40
C ARG A 48 7.50 -5.50 5.34
N ASP A 49 8.49 -5.64 4.47
CA ASP A 49 9.62 -4.70 4.40
C ASP A 49 9.20 -3.34 3.83
N THR A 50 8.34 -3.33 2.80
CA THR A 50 7.80 -2.06 2.27
C THR A 50 6.93 -1.36 3.29
N VAL A 51 6.17 -2.12 4.09
CA VAL A 51 5.35 -1.59 5.18
C VAL A 51 6.20 -1.01 6.31
N ILE A 52 7.25 -1.71 6.78
CA ILE A 52 8.17 -1.17 7.80
C ILE A 52 8.81 0.12 7.31
N PHE A 53 9.28 0.15 6.05
CA PHE A 53 9.84 1.35 5.47
C PHE A 53 8.83 2.51 5.46
N GLN A 54 7.57 2.24 5.10
CA GLN A 54 6.53 3.26 5.07
C GLN A 54 6.22 3.81 6.48
N ILE A 55 6.11 2.95 7.49
CA ILE A 55 5.90 3.35 8.89
C ILE A 55 7.05 4.25 9.38
N GLN A 56 8.29 3.89 9.03
CA GLN A 56 9.47 4.66 9.40
C GLN A 56 9.48 6.05 8.73
N GLU A 57 9.16 6.12 7.44
CA GLU A 57 9.09 7.41 6.74
C GLU A 57 7.96 8.30 7.28
N MET A 58 6.82 7.73 7.66
CA MET A 58 5.72 8.48 8.29
C MET A 58 6.09 8.99 9.68
N THR A 59 6.60 8.09 10.54
CA THR A 59 7.10 8.45 11.88
C THR A 59 8.14 9.57 11.80
N ARG A 60 9.03 9.50 10.79
CA ARG A 60 10.04 10.53 10.52
C ARG A 60 9.44 11.84 10.05
N ALA A 61 8.56 11.81 9.04
CA ALA A 61 7.95 13.01 8.46
C ALA A 61 7.16 13.80 9.50
N GLU A 62 6.45 13.09 10.37
CA GLU A 62 5.65 13.68 11.45
C GLU A 62 6.47 13.97 12.72
N ARG A 63 7.73 13.51 12.77
CA ARG A 63 8.61 13.58 13.95
C ARG A 63 7.94 12.94 15.19
N SER A 64 7.23 11.85 14.98
CA SER A 64 6.53 11.10 16.01
C SER A 64 7.52 10.39 16.93
N VAL A 65 7.48 10.73 18.22
CA VAL A 65 8.37 10.16 19.26
C VAL A 65 7.61 9.50 20.41
N ARG A 66 6.29 9.69 20.46
CA ARG A 66 5.43 9.05 21.47
C ARG A 66 5.11 7.63 21.02
N GLU A 67 5.26 6.67 21.91
CA GLU A 67 5.04 5.25 21.62
C GLU A 67 3.61 5.00 21.12
N GLU A 68 2.60 5.68 21.67
CA GLU A 68 1.22 5.52 21.23
C GLU A 68 1.01 6.00 19.79
N ALA A 69 1.64 7.12 19.41
CA ALA A 69 1.55 7.63 18.04
C ALA A 69 2.22 6.69 17.04
N ILE A 70 3.36 6.08 17.42
CA ILE A 70 4.04 5.09 16.59
C ILE A 70 3.19 3.81 16.48
N ALA A 71 2.57 3.38 17.59
CA ALA A 71 1.67 2.23 17.57
C ALA A 71 0.44 2.45 16.68
N ASP A 72 -0.12 3.67 16.67
CA ASP A 72 -1.23 4.03 15.78
C ASP A 72 -0.79 3.93 14.29
N GLU A 73 0.38 4.46 13.94
CA GLU A 73 0.95 4.33 12.59
C GLU A 73 1.18 2.86 12.21
N VAL A 74 1.76 2.07 13.11
CA VAL A 74 1.97 0.63 12.92
C VAL A 74 0.65 -0.08 12.68
N ALA A 75 -0.42 0.26 13.43
CA ALA A 75 -1.73 -0.34 13.26
C ALA A 75 -2.35 0.00 11.89
N VAL A 76 -2.22 1.25 11.44
CA VAL A 76 -2.71 1.70 10.12
C VAL A 76 -2.01 0.93 9.00
N TYR A 77 -0.68 0.94 8.98
CA TYR A 77 0.08 0.36 7.87
C TYR A 77 0.17 -1.17 7.93
N ASN A 78 -0.05 -1.79 9.09
CA ASN A 78 -0.14 -3.24 9.19
C ASN A 78 -1.26 -3.81 8.33
N GLU A 79 -2.29 -3.03 7.99
CA GLU A 79 -3.34 -3.47 7.06
C GLU A 79 -2.82 -3.76 5.65
N LEU A 80 -1.65 -3.24 5.28
CA LEU A 80 -0.98 -3.53 4.01
C LEU A 80 -0.03 -4.73 4.08
N VAL A 81 0.16 -5.35 5.24
CA VAL A 81 0.92 -6.60 5.35
C VAL A 81 0.01 -7.75 4.89
N PRO A 82 0.38 -8.49 3.83
CA PRO A 82 -0.47 -9.55 3.32
C PRO A 82 -0.77 -10.64 4.35
N GLY A 83 -2.04 -11.02 4.41
CA GLY A 83 -2.51 -12.21 5.10
C GLY A 83 -2.02 -13.52 4.46
N ASP A 84 -2.58 -14.63 4.90
CA ASP A 84 -2.33 -15.93 4.28
C ASP A 84 -3.21 -16.08 3.04
N HIS A 85 -2.65 -16.59 1.94
CA HIS A 85 -3.31 -16.67 0.64
C HIS A 85 -3.91 -15.33 0.16
N GLU A 86 -3.22 -14.22 0.49
CA GLU A 86 -3.63 -12.86 0.18
C GLU A 86 -2.46 -12.11 -0.45
N LEU A 87 -2.78 -11.22 -1.38
CA LEU A 87 -1.88 -10.14 -1.82
C LEU A 87 -2.44 -8.80 -1.37
N SER A 88 -1.57 -7.91 -0.91
CA SER A 88 -1.91 -6.52 -0.63
C SER A 88 -1.15 -5.61 -1.58
N ALA A 89 -1.77 -4.52 -2.01
CA ALA A 89 -1.17 -3.56 -2.91
C ALA A 89 -1.63 -2.13 -2.61
N THR A 90 -0.72 -1.19 -2.86
CA THR A 90 -1.06 0.22 -3.00
C THR A 90 -1.32 0.52 -4.48
N LEU A 91 -2.55 0.91 -4.82
CA LEU A 91 -2.92 1.40 -6.13
C LEU A 91 -2.74 2.93 -6.16
N MET A 92 -1.93 3.40 -7.12
CA MET A 92 -1.70 4.81 -7.39
C MET A 92 -2.39 5.21 -8.69
N ILE A 93 -3.17 6.29 -8.66
CA ILE A 93 -3.79 6.94 -9.80
C ILE A 93 -2.95 8.16 -10.16
N GLU A 94 -2.22 8.06 -11.27
CA GLU A 94 -1.29 9.07 -11.74
C GLU A 94 -2.01 10.12 -12.56
N ILE A 95 -2.13 11.34 -12.01
CA ILE A 95 -2.77 12.49 -12.64
C ILE A 95 -1.73 13.61 -12.77
N PRO A 96 -1.13 13.81 -13.95
CA PRO A 96 0.00 14.74 -14.12
C PRO A 96 -0.38 16.22 -13.89
N GLU A 97 -1.61 16.58 -14.20
CA GLU A 97 -2.10 17.96 -14.13
C GLU A 97 -2.82 18.20 -12.80
N ALA A 98 -2.22 18.97 -11.90
CA ALA A 98 -2.77 19.24 -10.57
C ALA A 98 -4.20 19.82 -10.62
N GLY A 99 -4.48 20.70 -11.59
CA GLY A 99 -5.81 21.30 -11.79
C GLY A 99 -6.90 20.32 -12.23
N ARG A 100 -6.53 19.09 -12.61
CA ARG A 100 -7.44 18.03 -13.07
C ARG A 100 -7.63 16.91 -12.06
N ILE A 101 -6.89 16.90 -10.95
CA ILE A 101 -6.95 15.79 -9.96
C ILE A 101 -8.39 15.46 -9.58
N ARG A 102 -9.16 16.46 -9.16
CA ARG A 102 -10.54 16.24 -8.73
C ARG A 102 -11.44 15.69 -9.85
N SER A 103 -11.44 16.34 -11.01
CA SER A 103 -12.33 15.92 -12.11
C SER A 103 -11.97 14.56 -12.69
N GLU A 104 -10.69 14.16 -12.64
CA GLU A 104 -10.28 12.82 -13.06
C GLU A 104 -10.59 11.77 -12.00
N LEU A 105 -10.43 12.06 -10.70
CA LEU A 105 -10.84 11.16 -9.63
C LEU A 105 -12.35 10.96 -9.59
N ASP A 106 -13.14 12.02 -9.76
CA ASP A 106 -14.61 11.95 -9.79
C ASP A 106 -15.10 11.00 -10.91
N ARG A 107 -14.34 10.84 -12.01
CA ARG A 107 -14.65 9.89 -13.10
C ARG A 107 -14.32 8.43 -12.77
N LEU A 108 -13.53 8.19 -11.73
CA LEU A 108 -13.08 6.88 -11.29
C LEU A 108 -13.83 6.40 -10.05
N VAL A 109 -14.87 7.11 -9.60
CA VAL A 109 -15.79 6.60 -8.59
C VAL A 109 -16.42 5.29 -9.09
N GLY A 110 -16.38 4.25 -8.26
CA GLY A 110 -16.80 2.89 -8.61
C GLY A 110 -15.73 2.04 -9.30
N ILE A 111 -14.49 2.52 -9.43
CA ILE A 111 -13.38 1.72 -10.01
C ILE A 111 -13.14 0.41 -9.24
N ASP A 112 -13.47 0.38 -7.95
CA ASP A 112 -13.33 -0.77 -7.08
C ASP A 112 -14.11 -2.00 -7.56
N GLU A 113 -15.23 -1.80 -8.25
CA GLU A 113 -16.02 -2.88 -8.85
C GLU A 113 -15.35 -3.53 -10.08
N PHE A 114 -14.33 -2.88 -10.65
CA PHE A 114 -13.72 -3.29 -11.93
C PHE A 114 -12.30 -3.84 -11.80
N VAL A 115 -11.68 -3.73 -10.62
CA VAL A 115 -10.32 -4.24 -10.41
C VAL A 115 -10.36 -5.72 -10.02
N CYS A 116 -9.71 -6.56 -10.81
CA CYS A 116 -9.53 -7.98 -10.52
C CYS A 116 -8.12 -8.44 -10.83
N LEU A 117 -7.69 -9.47 -10.11
CA LEU A 117 -6.49 -10.24 -10.39
C LEU A 117 -6.90 -11.58 -11.02
N GLU A 118 -6.28 -11.92 -12.14
CA GLU A 118 -6.49 -13.21 -12.80
C GLU A 118 -5.28 -14.12 -12.53
N VAL A 119 -5.54 -15.32 -12.00
CA VAL A 119 -4.53 -16.35 -11.71
C VAL A 119 -5.00 -17.66 -12.32
N GLY A 120 -4.42 -18.03 -13.47
CA GLY A 120 -4.93 -19.14 -14.26
C GLY A 120 -6.37 -18.87 -14.71
N GLU A 121 -7.30 -19.75 -14.37
CA GLU A 121 -8.74 -19.58 -14.65
C GLU A 121 -9.49 -18.84 -13.52
N ALA A 122 -8.83 -18.60 -12.37
CA ALA A 122 -9.44 -17.92 -11.24
C ALA A 122 -9.43 -16.41 -11.44
N ARG A 123 -10.59 -15.77 -11.21
CA ARG A 123 -10.74 -14.32 -11.18
C ARG A 123 -11.02 -13.86 -9.76
N VAL A 124 -10.08 -13.11 -9.19
CA VAL A 124 -10.11 -12.64 -7.81
C VAL A 124 -10.43 -11.14 -7.79
N PRO A 125 -11.62 -10.73 -7.34
CA PRO A 125 -11.94 -9.30 -7.23
C PRO A 125 -11.08 -8.63 -6.16
N ALA A 126 -10.72 -7.38 -6.41
CA ALA A 126 -10.07 -6.54 -5.42
C ALA A 126 -11.04 -6.19 -4.28
N THR A 127 -10.53 -6.14 -3.06
CA THR A 127 -11.19 -5.52 -1.91
C THR A 127 -10.45 -4.24 -1.57
N PHE A 128 -11.13 -3.10 -1.67
CA PHE A 128 -10.53 -1.81 -1.30
C PHE A 128 -10.77 -1.51 0.18
N ASP A 129 -9.91 -0.69 0.78
CA ASP A 129 -10.12 -0.21 2.14
C ASP A 129 -11.31 0.75 2.20
N ALA A 130 -12.41 0.28 2.80
CA ALA A 130 -13.64 1.06 2.95
C ALA A 130 -13.44 2.40 3.70
N LYS A 131 -12.38 2.53 4.52
CA LYS A 131 -12.04 3.80 5.19
C LYS A 131 -11.60 4.89 4.20
N GLN A 132 -11.19 4.52 3.00
CA GLN A 132 -10.78 5.45 1.93
C GLN A 132 -11.93 5.85 1.00
N PHE A 133 -13.14 5.31 1.24
CA PHE A 133 -14.36 5.67 0.53
C PHE A 133 -15.19 6.62 1.39
N GLU A 134 -15.22 7.89 1.01
CA GLU A 134 -16.35 8.76 1.35
C GLU A 134 -17.41 8.56 0.24
N ALA A 135 -18.70 8.65 0.59
CA ALA A 135 -19.82 8.20 -0.26
C ALA A 135 -19.79 8.65 -1.75
N ASP A 136 -19.07 9.73 -2.07
CA ASP A 136 -18.95 10.27 -3.43
C ASP A 136 -17.49 10.62 -3.83
N ARG A 137 -16.46 10.08 -3.16
CA ARG A 137 -15.06 10.46 -3.43
C ARG A 137 -14.10 9.27 -3.39
N ILE A 138 -13.13 9.33 -4.29
CA ILE A 138 -11.98 8.42 -4.35
C ILE A 138 -10.68 9.22 -4.23
N SER A 139 -9.70 8.70 -3.49
CA SER A 139 -8.35 9.25 -3.41
C SER A 139 -7.43 8.70 -4.50
N ALA A 140 -6.40 9.47 -4.88
CA ALA A 140 -5.39 9.03 -5.85
C ALA A 140 -4.50 7.87 -5.35
N VAL A 141 -4.57 7.54 -4.07
CA VAL A 141 -3.93 6.37 -3.48
C VAL A 141 -5.00 5.52 -2.84
N GLN A 142 -5.01 4.23 -3.15
CA GLN A 142 -5.97 3.24 -2.67
C GLN A 142 -5.23 2.02 -2.11
N TYR A 143 -5.72 1.47 -1.01
CA TYR A 143 -5.22 0.24 -0.42
C TYR A 143 -6.13 -0.90 -0.83
N VAL A 144 -5.52 -1.93 -1.44
CA VAL A 144 -6.23 -2.99 -2.14
C VAL A 144 -5.72 -4.35 -1.67
N LYS A 145 -6.65 -5.29 -1.45
CA LYS A 145 -6.36 -6.69 -1.12
C LYS A 145 -6.97 -7.62 -2.15
N PHE A 146 -6.29 -8.74 -2.41
CA PHE A 146 -6.74 -9.82 -3.27
C PHE A 146 -6.67 -11.13 -2.49
N CYS A 147 -7.84 -11.67 -2.12
CA CYS A 147 -7.94 -12.94 -1.41
C CYS A 147 -7.95 -14.10 -2.41
N LEU A 148 -6.79 -14.73 -2.62
CA LEU A 148 -6.61 -15.77 -3.63
C LEU A 148 -7.36 -17.06 -3.27
N GLY A 149 -7.53 -17.34 -1.97
CA GLY A 149 -7.97 -18.66 -1.52
C GLY A 149 -6.91 -19.74 -1.77
N ALA A 150 -7.15 -20.96 -1.28
CA ALA A 150 -6.14 -22.01 -1.30
C ALA A 150 -5.79 -22.50 -2.72
N GLU A 151 -6.77 -22.54 -3.62
CA GLU A 151 -6.60 -23.07 -4.99
C GLU A 151 -5.81 -22.11 -5.88
N ALA A 152 -6.17 -20.82 -5.95
CA ALA A 152 -5.42 -19.86 -6.75
C ALA A 152 -4.03 -19.56 -6.16
N SER A 153 -3.82 -19.80 -4.86
CA SER A 153 -2.51 -19.66 -4.23
C SER A 153 -1.54 -20.80 -4.58
N ALA A 154 -2.03 -21.94 -5.08
CA ALA A 154 -1.23 -23.13 -5.37
C ALA A 154 -0.91 -23.31 -6.87
N ALA A 155 -1.53 -22.51 -7.73
CA ALA A 155 -1.32 -22.48 -9.18
C ALA A 155 -0.03 -21.73 -9.56
#